data_AF-A0A8T3XP51-F1
#
_entry.id   AF-A0A8T3XP51-F1
#
_cell.length_a   1.000
_cell.length_b   1.000
_cell.length_c   1.000
_cell.angle_alpha   90.00
_cell.angle_beta   90.00
_cell.angle_gamma   90.00
#
_symmetry.space_group_name_H-M   'P 1'
#
loop_
_entity.id
_entity.type
_entity.pdbx_description
1 polymer ?
#
loop_
_entity_poly.entity_id
_entity_poly.type
_entity_poly.pdbx_seq_one_letter_code
_entity_poly.pdbx_strand_id
1 'polypeptide(L)'
;MNKYTWIIQFRDNPFWYINHSCNPNAGIKGKNRVVAMKNLNKYEEITFDYSATEEDPYWHMQCKCGNKRCRKIIRNIYSLPKRTFNKYKNNMPNYFRDIYIKFNGVKIY
;
A
#
# COMPACT_ATOMS: atom_id res chain seq x y z
N MET A 1 -13.17 -6.70 12.87
CA MET A 1 -13.18 -5.56 11.91
C MET A 1 -14.39 -5.78 11.04
N ASN A 2 -15.27 -4.78 10.94
CA ASN A 2 -16.42 -4.90 10.07
C ASN A 2 -15.97 -4.76 8.62
N LYS A 3 -16.59 -5.53 7.73
CA LYS A 3 -16.39 -5.43 6.29
C LYS A 3 -16.73 -3.99 5.85
N TYR A 4 -15.96 -3.41 4.95
CA TYR A 4 -16.19 -2.06 4.39
C TYR A 4 -16.04 -0.87 5.36
N THR A 5 -15.28 -1.00 6.44
CA THR A 5 -15.02 0.12 7.36
C THR A 5 -13.56 0.59 7.30
N TRP A 6 -13.36 1.90 7.16
CA TRP A 6 -12.03 2.51 7.27
C TRP A 6 -11.43 2.29 8.68
N ILE A 7 -10.18 1.84 8.73
CA ILE A 7 -9.47 1.54 9.99
C ILE A 7 -9.23 2.82 10.80
N ILE A 8 -8.97 3.94 10.13
CA ILE A 8 -8.68 5.24 10.74
C ILE A 8 -9.79 6.20 10.33
N GLN A 9 -10.76 6.39 11.22
CA GLN A 9 -11.99 7.14 10.92
C GLN A 9 -11.83 8.65 11.13
N PHE A 10 -10.89 9.09 11.97
CA PHE A 10 -10.69 10.50 12.31
C PHE A 10 -9.75 11.19 11.33
N ARG A 11 -10.21 12.29 10.71
CA ARG A 11 -9.45 13.06 9.72
C ARG A 11 -8.22 13.78 10.32
N ASP A 12 -8.22 14.02 11.63
CA ASP A 12 -7.08 14.65 12.32
C ASP A 12 -5.91 13.70 12.54
N ASN A 13 -6.04 12.43 12.13
CA ASN A 13 -4.95 11.48 12.19
C ASN A 13 -3.92 11.74 11.06
N PRO A 14 -2.61 11.84 11.37
CA PRO A 14 -1.55 12.08 10.37
C PRO A 14 -1.59 11.13 9.17
N PHE A 15 -2.13 9.92 9.34
CA PHE A 15 -2.29 8.94 8.27
C PHE A 15 -3.07 9.47 7.06
N TRP A 16 -4.04 10.38 7.26
CA TRP A 16 -4.84 10.96 6.18
C TRP A 16 -4.03 11.83 5.21
N TYR A 17 -2.82 12.23 5.60
CA TYR A 17 -1.95 13.10 4.80
C TYR A 17 -0.83 12.34 4.09
N ILE A 18 -0.72 11.02 4.29
CA ILE A 18 0.35 10.23 3.69
C ILE A 18 -0.03 9.86 2.26
N ASN A 19 0.69 10.43 1.30
CA ASN A 19 0.41 10.26 -0.12
C ASN A 19 0.88 8.93 -0.69
N HIS A 20 0.39 8.65 -1.90
CA HIS A 20 0.83 7.52 -2.69
C HIS A 20 2.14 7.79 -3.45
N SER A 21 3.02 6.79 -3.47
CA SER A 21 4.10 6.67 -4.45
C SER A 21 4.23 5.26 -5.02
N CYS A 22 4.53 5.15 -6.32
CA CYS A 22 4.85 3.86 -6.95
C CYS A 22 6.22 3.30 -6.53
N ASN A 23 7.07 4.11 -5.89
CA ASN A 23 8.29 3.66 -5.22
C ASN A 23 8.30 4.27 -3.80
N PRO A 24 7.44 3.77 -2.91
CA PRO A 24 7.26 4.34 -1.59
C PRO A 24 8.48 4.13 -0.71
N ASN A 25 8.56 4.92 0.35
CA ASN A 25 9.58 4.81 1.39
C ASN A 25 9.04 4.24 2.71
N ALA A 26 7.72 4.10 2.83
CA ALA A 26 7.06 3.48 3.96
C ALA A 26 6.05 2.39 3.52
N GLY A 27 5.74 1.51 4.47
CA GLY A 27 4.70 0.50 4.37
C GLY A 27 3.83 0.48 5.63
N ILE A 28 2.85 -0.41 5.69
CA ILE A 28 1.94 -0.54 6.83
C ILE A 28 2.10 -1.92 7.44
N LYS A 29 2.53 -1.99 8.70
CA LYS A 29 2.67 -3.26 9.44
C LYS A 29 1.54 -3.42 10.44
N GLY A 30 1.01 -4.63 10.56
CA GLY A 30 -0.14 -4.90 11.43
C GLY A 30 -1.39 -4.19 10.90
N LYS A 31 -2.14 -3.52 11.79
CA LYS A 31 -3.42 -2.89 11.42
C LYS A 31 -3.28 -1.44 10.95
N ASN A 32 -2.39 -0.66 11.57
CA ASN A 32 -2.35 0.79 11.40
C ASN A 32 -0.96 1.42 11.64
N ARG A 33 0.12 0.63 11.67
CA ARG A 33 1.45 1.16 11.95
C ARG A 33 2.19 1.44 10.66
N VAL A 34 2.50 2.70 10.40
CA VAL A 34 3.37 3.10 9.29
C VAL A 34 4.82 2.82 9.68
N VAL A 35 5.56 2.12 8.84
CA VAL A 35 6.96 1.73 9.08
C VAL A 35 7.83 2.14 7.90
N ALA A 36 9.01 2.69 8.19
CA ALA A 36 10.00 2.98 7.16
C ALA A 36 10.52 1.68 6.53
N MET A 37 10.66 1.67 5.20
CA MET A 37 11.19 0.54 4.42
C MET A 37 12.63 0.76 3.95
N LYS A 38 13.15 1.96 4.16
CA LYS A 38 14.52 2.40 3.87
C LYS A 38 14.85 3.59 4.77
N ASN A 39 16.12 3.98 4.81
CA ASN A 39 16.51 5.23 5.46
C ASN A 39 15.81 6.42 4.80
N LEU A 40 15.37 7.38 5.61
CA LEU A 40 14.67 8.59 5.19
C LEU A 40 15.58 9.79 5.42
N ASN A 41 15.62 10.68 4.44
CA ASN A 41 16.28 11.96 4.61
C ASN A 41 15.37 12.94 5.36
N LYS A 42 15.97 13.94 6.01
CA LYS A 42 15.21 15.06 6.61
C LYS A 42 14.36 15.72 5.52
N TYR A 43 13.09 15.98 5.83
CA TYR A 43 12.09 16.56 4.93
C TYR A 43 11.68 15.67 3.73
N GLU A 44 12.13 14.42 3.65
CA GLU A 44 11.60 13.48 2.65
C GLU A 44 10.13 13.16 2.95
N GLU A 45 9.26 13.35 1.95
CA GLU A 45 7.84 13.02 2.07
C GLU A 45 7.65 11.52 2.36
N ILE A 46 6.89 11.19 3.41
CA ILE A 46 6.51 9.82 3.71
C ILE A 46 5.41 9.40 2.74
N THR A 47 5.60 8.27 2.05
CA THR A 47 4.62 7.73 1.08
C THR A 47 4.49 6.22 1.20
N PHE A 48 3.32 5.68 0.89
CA PHE A 48 3.09 4.23 0.74
C PHE A 48 2.34 3.88 -0.55
N ASP A 49 2.25 2.60 -0.88
CA ASP A 49 1.51 2.15 -2.05
C ASP A 49 0.04 1.85 -1.66
N TYR A 50 -0.92 2.62 -2.19
CA TYR A 50 -2.34 2.45 -1.86
C TYR A 50 -2.89 1.10 -2.34
N SER A 51 -2.28 0.48 -3.35
CA SER A 51 -2.64 -0.90 -3.73
C SER A 51 -2.43 -1.89 -2.57
N ALA A 52 -1.56 -1.58 -1.60
CA ALA A 52 -1.31 -2.42 -0.44
C ALA A 52 -2.35 -2.24 0.69
N THR A 53 -3.36 -1.38 0.49
CA THR A 53 -4.40 -1.05 1.47
C THR A 53 -5.83 -1.12 0.92
N GLU A 54 -6.00 -1.59 -0.32
CA GLU A 54 -7.28 -1.60 -1.00
C GLU A 54 -7.59 -2.99 -1.56
N GLU A 55 -8.84 -3.44 -1.38
CA GLU A 55 -9.34 -4.73 -1.90
C GLU A 55 -10.45 -4.55 -2.94
N ASP A 56 -11.12 -3.41 -2.98
CA ASP A 56 -12.24 -3.15 -3.89
C ASP A 56 -11.78 -3.22 -5.37
N PRO A 57 -12.27 -4.18 -6.17
CA PRO A 57 -11.89 -4.33 -7.58
C PRO A 57 -12.25 -3.13 -8.46
N TYR A 58 -13.21 -2.31 -8.03
CA TYR A 58 -13.65 -1.12 -8.75
C TYR A 58 -12.86 0.13 -8.36
N TRP A 59 -12.16 0.11 -7.23
CA TRP A 59 -11.36 1.25 -6.79
C TRP A 59 -10.17 1.49 -7.72
N HIS A 60 -10.02 2.74 -8.17
CA HIS A 60 -8.86 3.18 -8.92
C HIS A 60 -8.60 4.68 -8.75
N MET A 61 -7.36 5.11 -8.98
CA MET A 61 -7.01 6.53 -9.06
C MET A 61 -5.92 6.82 -10.09
N GLN A 62 -5.92 8.03 -10.64
CA GLN A 62 -4.82 8.55 -11.45
C GLN A 62 -3.63 8.91 -10.56
N CYS A 63 -2.45 8.39 -10.88
CA CYS A 63 -1.23 8.58 -10.10
C CYS A 63 -0.41 9.77 -10.62
N LYS A 64 -0.05 10.67 -9.70
CA LYS A 64 0.79 11.84 -9.96
C LYS A 64 2.12 11.83 -9.15
N CYS A 65 2.57 10.67 -8.69
CA CYS A 65 3.73 10.56 -7.78
C CYS A 65 5.10 10.96 -8.37
N GLY A 66 5.19 11.31 -9.65
CA GLY A 66 6.44 11.75 -10.29
C GLY A 66 7.54 10.68 -10.47
N ASN A 67 7.35 9.45 -9.99
CA ASN A 67 8.39 8.42 -10.10
C ASN A 67 8.64 7.99 -11.55
N LYS A 68 9.92 7.73 -11.91
CA LYS A 68 10.31 7.23 -13.24
C LYS A 68 9.57 5.96 -13.67
N ARG A 69 9.20 5.09 -12.72
CA ARG A 69 8.42 3.86 -12.95
C ARG A 69 6.98 3.98 -12.43
N CYS A 70 6.39 5.17 -12.54
CA CYS A 70 5.00 5.41 -12.14
C CYS A 70 4.04 4.50 -12.93
N ARG A 71 3.13 3.83 -12.21
CA ARG A 71 2.12 2.92 -12.78
C ARG A 71 0.95 3.64 -13.47
N LYS A 72 0.89 4.98 -13.37
CA LYS A 72 -0.15 5.89 -13.93
C LYS A 72 -1.55 5.69 -13.36
N ILE A 73 -2.00 4.46 -13.17
CA ILE A 73 -3.28 4.12 -12.53
C ILE A 73 -2.98 3.18 -11.37
N ILE A 74 -3.44 3.54 -10.18
CA ILE A 74 -3.35 2.69 -8.98
C ILE A 74 -4.71 2.05 -8.79
N ARG A 75 -4.71 0.76 -8.48
CA ARG A 75 -5.90 -0.03 -8.18
C ARG A 75 -5.67 -0.82 -6.90
N ASN A 76 -6.55 -1.76 -6.61
CA ASN A 76 -6.45 -2.66 -5.47
C ASN A 76 -5.25 -3.63 -5.51
N ILE A 77 -5.16 -4.44 -4.46
CA ILE A 77 -4.05 -5.37 -4.22
C ILE A 77 -3.87 -6.42 -5.33
N TYR A 78 -4.93 -6.89 -5.99
CA TYR A 78 -4.82 -7.90 -7.06
C TYR A 78 -3.97 -7.42 -8.22
N SER A 79 -4.02 -6.11 -8.49
CA SER A 79 -3.30 -5.47 -9.60
C SER A 79 -1.81 -5.27 -9.33
N LEU A 80 -1.34 -5.51 -8.10
CA LEU A 80 0.03 -5.21 -7.71
C LEU A 80 1.01 -6.15 -8.44
N PRO A 81 1.98 -5.64 -9.21
CA PRO A 81 2.95 -6.49 -9.90
C PRO A 81 3.68 -7.42 -8.92
N LYS A 82 3.88 -8.70 -9.27
CA LYS A 82 4.51 -9.70 -8.40
C LYS A 82 5.84 -9.27 -7.81
N ARG A 83 6.68 -8.59 -8.61
CA ARG A 83 7.96 -8.03 -8.15
C ARG A 83 7.76 -6.98 -7.06
N THR A 84 6.76 -6.13 -7.21
CA THR A 84 6.39 -5.10 -6.24
C THR A 84 5.80 -5.73 -4.97
N PHE A 85 4.91 -6.70 -5.11
CA PHE A 85 4.38 -7.47 -3.97
C PHE A 85 5.50 -8.11 -3.14
N ASN A 86 6.46 -8.78 -3.78
CA ASN A 86 7.59 -9.40 -3.10
C ASN A 86 8.45 -8.40 -2.32
N LYS A 87 8.54 -7.13 -2.78
CA LYS A 87 9.22 -6.05 -2.05
C LYS A 87 8.44 -5.63 -0.80
N TYR A 88 7.10 -5.65 -0.86
CA TYR A 88 6.23 -5.11 0.19
C TYR A 88 5.81 -6.17 1.21
N LYS A 89 5.87 -7.46 0.88
CA LYS A 89 5.28 -8.54 1.68
C LYS A 89 5.62 -8.49 3.17
N ASN A 90 6.83 -8.05 3.54
CA ASN A 90 7.26 -7.97 4.95
C ASN A 90 6.77 -6.71 5.69
N ASN A 91 6.37 -5.67 4.95
CA ASN A 91 5.97 -4.35 5.44
C ASN A 91 4.54 -3.98 5.00
N MET A 92 3.66 -4.97 4.86
CA MET A 92 2.25 -4.80 4.55
C MET A 92 1.37 -5.57 5.54
N PRO A 93 0.08 -5.23 5.70
CA PRO A 93 -0.82 -5.98 6.56
C PRO A 93 -1.00 -7.42 6.07
N ASN A 94 -1.06 -8.38 7.00
CA ASN A 94 -1.25 -9.80 6.66
C ASN A 94 -2.51 -10.02 5.82
N TYR A 95 -3.59 -9.30 6.17
CA TYR A 95 -4.86 -9.34 5.43
C TYR A 95 -4.68 -9.15 3.92
N PHE A 96 -4.03 -8.05 3.49
CA PHE A 96 -3.80 -7.79 2.07
C PHE A 96 -2.79 -8.77 1.44
N ARG A 97 -1.85 -9.30 2.24
CA ARG A 97 -0.94 -10.35 1.79
C ARG A 97 -1.70 -11.62 1.42
N ASP A 98 -2.59 -12.07 2.30
CA ASP A 98 -3.38 -13.29 2.12
C ASP A 98 -4.37 -13.14 0.96
N ILE A 99 -4.98 -11.96 0.83
CA ILE A 99 -5.83 -11.61 -0.31
C ILE A 99 -5.07 -11.65 -1.63
N TYR A 100 -3.85 -11.08 -1.68
CA TYR A 100 -3.02 -11.15 -2.89
C TYR A 100 -2.77 -12.60 -3.32
N ILE A 101 -2.37 -13.44 -2.38
CA ILE A 101 -2.03 -14.85 -2.59
C ILE A 101 -3.25 -15.63 -3.08
N LYS A 102 -4.40 -15.45 -2.41
CA LYS A 102 -5.65 -16.13 -2.76
C LYS A 102 -6.06 -15.85 -4.20
N PHE A 103 -5.96 -14.59 -4.66
CA PHE A 103 -6.41 -14.20 -5.99
C PHE A 103 -5.37 -14.43 -7.10
N ASN A 104 -4.07 -14.40 -6.80
CA ASN A 104 -3.01 -14.57 -7.79
C ASN A 104 -2.39 -15.98 -7.81
N GLY A 105 -2.84 -16.90 -6.96
CA GLY A 105 -2.32 -18.28 -6.90
C GLY A 105 -0.85 -18.39 -6.48
N VAL A 106 -0.32 -17.40 -5.74
CA VAL A 106 1.12 -17.35 -5.39
C VAL A 106 1.39 -18.13 -4.10
N LYS A 107 2.06 -19.29 -4.18
CA LYS A 107 2.57 -20.00 -2.99
C LYS A 107 3.71 -19.21 -2.32
N ILE A 108 3.66 -19.05 -0.99
CA ILE A 108 4.80 -18.56 -0.20
C ILE A 108 5.65 -19.79 0.15
N TYR A 109 6.93 -19.78 -0.22
CA TYR A 109 7.95 -20.69 0.31
C TYR A 109 8.80 -19.93 1.32
#